data_AF-A0A817G3Z8-F1
#
_entry.id   AF-A0A817G3Z8-F1
#
_cell.length_a   1.000
_cell.length_b   1.000
_cell.length_c   1.000
_cell.angle_alpha   90.00
_cell.angle_beta   90.00
_cell.angle_gamma   90.00
#
_symmetry.space_group_name_H-M   'P 1'
#
loop_
_entity.id
_entity.type
_entity.pdbx_description
1 polymer ?
#
loop_
_entity_poly.entity_id
_entity_poly.type
_entity_poly.pdbx_seq_one_letter_code
_entity_poly.pdbx_strand_id
1 'polypeptide(L)'
;MIKTNVFRFFATGNGPKDIKGNYGIFDQHLPIAWIKTNIDPFGGDANEITLFGQSAGVQSTALHYETDEMQPFFQRAIIQSAPTTVPFRYND
;
A
#
# COMPACT_ATOMS: atom_id res chain seq x y z
N MET A 1 8.89 -8.94 5.91
CA MET A 1 8.83 -9.22 4.45
C MET A 1 7.39 -9.08 4.00
N ILE A 2 7.10 -8.23 3.01
CA ILE A 2 5.77 -8.14 2.39
C ILE A 2 5.58 -9.40 1.55
N LYS A 3 4.50 -10.15 1.80
CA LYS A 3 4.21 -11.38 1.05
C LYS A 3 3.36 -11.06 -0.19
N THR A 4 3.66 -11.73 -1.29
CA THR A 4 3.00 -11.55 -2.59
C THR A 4 2.26 -12.80 -3.05
N ASN A 5 1.68 -12.77 -4.25
CA ASN A 5 0.98 -13.89 -4.90
C ASN A 5 -0.19 -14.42 -4.06
N VAL A 6 -0.57 -15.68 -4.30
CA VAL A 6 -1.70 -16.37 -3.65
C VAL A 6 -1.68 -16.25 -2.13
N PHE A 7 -0.50 -16.19 -1.50
CA PHE A 7 -0.38 -16.15 -0.04
C PHE A 7 -1.00 -14.90 0.61
N ARG A 8 -1.12 -13.80 -0.13
CA ARG A 8 -1.64 -12.53 0.38
C ARG A 8 -2.62 -11.82 -0.55
N PHE A 9 -2.87 -12.39 -1.72
CA PHE A 9 -3.85 -11.90 -2.68
C PHE A 9 -4.93 -12.93 -3.03
N PHE A 10 -4.98 -14.08 -2.32
CA PHE A 10 -6.09 -15.01 -2.47
C PHE A 10 -7.40 -14.41 -1.94
N ALA A 11 -8.44 -14.49 -2.75
CA ALA A 11 -9.80 -14.07 -2.40
C ALA A 11 -10.79 -15.13 -2.88
N THR A 12 -11.83 -15.39 -2.08
CA THR A 12 -12.90 -16.36 -2.43
C THR A 12 -14.20 -15.68 -2.82
N GLY A 13 -14.41 -14.42 -2.47
CA GLY A 13 -15.64 -13.68 -2.74
C GLY A 13 -15.81 -12.47 -1.82
N ASN A 14 -17.00 -11.88 -1.84
CA ASN A 14 -17.37 -10.71 -1.03
C ASN A 14 -18.36 -11.03 0.10
N GLY A 15 -18.70 -12.31 0.29
CA GLY A 15 -19.64 -12.76 1.31
C GLY A 15 -19.07 -12.71 2.74
N PRO A 16 -19.91 -12.81 3.77
CA PRO A 16 -19.49 -12.69 5.17
C PRO A 16 -18.48 -13.76 5.62
N LYS A 17 -18.45 -14.91 4.95
CA LYS A 17 -17.54 -16.03 5.24
C LYS A 17 -16.38 -16.13 4.25
N ASP A 18 -16.32 -15.22 3.28
CA ASP A 18 -15.30 -15.24 2.25
C ASP A 18 -13.98 -14.60 2.71
N ILE A 19 -12.90 -15.06 2.12
CA ILE A 19 -11.59 -14.42 2.21
C ILE A 19 -11.62 -13.24 1.24
N LYS A 20 -11.49 -12.01 1.76
CA LYS A 20 -11.58 -10.78 0.96
C LYS A 20 -10.32 -10.46 0.13
N GLY A 21 -9.17 -11.06 0.48
CA GLY A 21 -7.89 -10.83 -0.21
C GLY A 21 -7.21 -9.50 0.15
N ASN A 22 -6.32 -9.04 -0.72
CA ASN A 22 -5.53 -7.80 -0.58
C ASN A 22 -4.70 -7.64 0.71
N TYR A 23 -4.50 -8.72 1.47
CA TYR A 23 -3.63 -8.71 2.66
C TYR A 23 -2.19 -8.29 2.36
N GLY A 24 -1.72 -8.42 1.12
CA GLY A 24 -0.40 -7.95 0.71
C GLY A 24 -0.29 -6.42 0.64
N ILE A 25 -1.41 -5.72 0.45
CA ILE A 25 -1.49 -4.26 0.55
C ILE A 25 -1.53 -3.85 2.02
N PHE A 26 -2.36 -4.51 2.83
CA PHE A 26 -2.44 -4.24 4.27
C PHE A 26 -1.12 -4.52 5.01
N ASP A 27 -0.36 -5.53 4.56
CA ASP A 27 0.99 -5.81 5.07
C ASP A 27 1.96 -4.62 4.91
N GLN A 28 1.66 -3.67 4.02
CA GLN A 28 2.47 -2.47 3.79
C GLN A 28 2.10 -1.32 4.73
N HIS A 29 0.93 -1.34 5.38
CA HIS A 29 0.52 -0.27 6.31
C HIS A 29 1.49 -0.21 7.50
N LEU A 30 1.81 -1.37 8.06
CA LEU A 30 2.68 -1.46 9.23
C LEU A 30 4.07 -0.87 9.00
N PRO A 31 4.84 -1.23 7.95
CA PRO A 31 6.13 -0.61 7.71
C PRO A 31 6.03 0.89 7.39
N ILE A 32 4.99 1.35 6.67
CA ILE A 32 4.79 2.78 6.39
C ILE A 32 4.55 3.55 7.70
N ALA A 33 3.65 3.07 8.57
CA ALA A 33 3.40 3.66 9.88
C ALA A 33 4.61 3.59 10.81
N TRP A 34 5.38 2.50 10.75
CA TRP A 34 6.62 2.35 11.49
C TRP A 34 7.65 3.41 11.06
N ILE A 35 7.81 3.64 9.76
CA ILE A 35 8.71 4.70 9.25
C ILE A 35 8.27 6.06 9.80
N LYS A 36 6.99 6.43 9.66
CA LYS A 36 6.46 7.71 10.18
C LYS A 36 6.76 7.93 11.67
N THR A 37 6.77 6.86 12.47
CA THR A 37 6.96 6.93 13.92
C THR A 37 8.42 6.77 14.37
N ASN A 38 9.31 6.27 13.50
CA ASN A 38 10.67 5.88 13.90
C ASN A 38 11.76 6.52 13.04
N ILE A 39 11.45 7.40 12.08
CA ILE A 39 12.48 7.92 11.16
C ILE A 39 13.42 8.96 11.81
N ASP A 40 12.99 9.66 12.86
CA ASP A 40 13.76 10.75 13.48
C ASP A 40 15.17 10.32 13.98
N PRO A 41 15.34 9.20 14.69
CA PRO A 41 16.68 8.73 15.11
C PRO A 41 17.62 8.35 13.95
N PHE A 42 17.08 8.15 12.74
CA PHE A 42 17.87 7.90 11.53
C PHE A 42 18.20 9.20 10.77
N GLY A 43 17.80 10.36 11.30
CA GLY A 43 18.04 11.67 10.70
C GLY A 43 17.07 12.04 9.57
N GLY A 44 15.96 11.34 9.40
CA GLY A 44 14.90 11.74 8.48
C GLY A 44 13.84 12.62 9.15
N ASP A 45 13.05 13.32 8.34
CA ASP A 45 11.91 14.11 8.80
C ASP A 45 10.60 13.34 8.55
N ALA A 46 9.88 13.04 9.62
CA ALA A 46 8.58 12.37 9.56
C ALA A 46 7.54 13.13 8.71
N ASN A 47 7.72 14.44 8.48
CA ASN A 47 6.83 15.28 7.67
C ASN A 47 7.27 15.41 6.21
N GLU A 48 8.36 14.77 5.81
CA GLU A 48 8.87 14.80 4.44
C GLU A 48 9.00 13.41 3.80
N ILE A 49 8.13 12.48 4.19
CA ILE A 49 8.11 11.12 3.66
C ILE A 49 7.51 11.10 2.25
N THR A 50 8.22 10.47 1.33
CA THR A 50 7.77 10.22 -0.04
C THR A 50 7.63 8.72 -0.28
N LEU A 51 6.44 8.28 -0.65
CA LEU A 51 6.19 6.90 -1.06
C LEU A 51 6.53 6.74 -2.55
N PHE A 52 7.28 5.71 -2.91
CA PHE A 52 7.71 5.46 -4.27
C PHE A 52 7.39 4.03 -4.68
N GLY A 53 6.97 3.83 -5.92
CA GLY A 53 6.76 2.50 -6.48
C GLY A 53 7.01 2.41 -7.97
N GLN A 54 7.32 1.19 -8.42
CA GLN A 54 7.47 0.81 -9.83
C GLN A 54 6.66 -0.46 -10.14
N SER A 55 6.05 -0.56 -11.32
CA SER A 55 5.24 -1.73 -11.73
C SER A 55 4.12 -2.05 -10.73
N ALA A 56 4.10 -3.24 -10.13
CA ALA A 56 3.16 -3.58 -9.07
C ALA A 56 3.30 -2.66 -7.83
N GLY A 57 4.51 -2.19 -7.54
CA GLY A 57 4.78 -1.29 -6.41
C GLY A 57 4.14 0.09 -6.59
N VAL A 58 3.97 0.57 -7.83
CA VAL A 58 3.25 1.83 -8.05
C VAL A 58 1.74 1.66 -7.89
N GLN A 59 1.18 0.49 -8.21
CA GLN A 59 -0.22 0.21 -7.87
C GLN A 59 -0.43 0.22 -6.36
N SER A 60 0.51 -0.35 -5.59
CA SER A 60 0.49 -0.23 -4.13
C SER A 60 0.61 1.22 -3.66
N THR A 61 1.53 1.99 -4.24
CA THR A 61 1.72 3.42 -3.91
C THR A 61 0.46 4.23 -4.17
N ALA A 62 -0.19 4.01 -5.31
CA ALA A 62 -1.45 4.67 -5.66
C ALA A 62 -2.58 4.28 -4.70
N LEU A 63 -2.72 2.99 -4.37
CA LEU A 63 -3.72 2.54 -3.39
C LEU A 63 -3.54 3.20 -2.03
N HIS A 64 -2.31 3.30 -1.52
CA HIS A 64 -2.06 3.99 -0.26
C HIS A 64 -2.34 5.49 -0.36
N TYR A 65 -2.02 6.11 -1.51
CA TYR A 65 -2.30 7.53 -1.73
C TYR A 65 -3.81 7.80 -1.75
N GLU A 66 -4.63 6.90 -2.30
CA GLU A 66 -6.09 7.05 -2.33
C GLU A 66 -6.80 6.58 -1.04
N THR A 67 -6.08 5.94 -0.10
CA THR A 67 -6.66 5.45 1.15
C THR A 67 -6.60 6.55 2.22
N ASP A 68 -7.76 7.07 2.64
CA ASP A 68 -7.86 8.16 3.62
C ASP A 68 -7.11 7.86 4.92
N GLU A 69 -7.17 6.62 5.42
CA GLU A 69 -6.47 6.22 6.64
C GLU A 69 -4.94 6.29 6.51
N MET A 70 -4.41 6.27 5.28
CA MET A 70 -2.98 6.27 5.01
C MET A 70 -2.37 7.67 4.82
N GLN A 71 -3.21 8.68 4.55
CA GLN A 71 -2.81 10.08 4.33
C GLN A 71 -1.88 10.67 5.41
N PRO A 72 -2.03 10.38 6.73
CA PRO A 72 -1.15 10.96 7.75
C PRO A 72 0.32 10.47 7.70
N PHE A 73 0.62 9.38 6.97
CA PHE A 73 1.91 8.70 7.07
C PHE A 73 2.95 9.12 6.02
N PHE A 74 2.54 9.75 4.92
CA PHE A 74 3.45 10.26 3.89
C PHE A 74 2.82 11.43 3.14
N GLN A 75 3.62 12.29 2.53
CA GLN A 75 3.16 13.56 1.95
C GLN A 75 3.20 13.58 0.42
N ARG A 76 4.02 12.71 -0.16
CA ARG A 76 4.32 12.72 -1.59
C ARG A 76 4.34 11.30 -2.12
N ALA A 77 3.99 11.14 -3.39
CA ALA A 77 4.03 9.87 -4.09
C ALA A 77 4.78 10.00 -5.42
N ILE A 78 5.58 9.00 -5.78
CA ILE A 78 6.22 8.88 -7.10
C ILE A 78 5.70 7.63 -7.79
N ILE A 79 5.18 7.86 -9.00
CA ILE A 79 4.47 6.86 -9.81
C ILE A 79 5.33 6.48 -11.01
N GLN A 80 5.91 5.28 -11.04
CA GLN A 80 6.74 4.81 -12.16
C GLN A 80 6.20 3.55 -12.84
N SER A 81 6.04 3.61 -14.16
CA SER A 81 5.61 2.45 -14.99
C SER A 81 4.33 1.78 -14.46
N ALA A 82 3.29 2.59 -14.20
CA ALA A 82 2.03 2.07 -13.73
C ALA A 82 1.38 1.15 -14.77
N PRO A 83 1.01 -0.09 -14.42
CA PRO A 83 0.27 -0.98 -15.31
C PRO A 83 -1.20 -0.53 -15.33
N THR A 84 -1.47 0.62 -15.93
CA THR A 84 -2.79 1.28 -15.99
C THR A 84 -3.85 0.44 -16.69
N THR A 85 -3.45 -0.61 -17.42
CA THR A 85 -4.33 -1.57 -18.07
C THR A 85 -4.85 -2.66 -17.13
N VAL A 86 -4.33 -2.77 -15.89
CA VAL A 86 -4.81 -3.72 -14.89
C VAL A 86 -5.82 -3.00 -13.99
N PRO A 87 -7.13 -3.29 -14.11
CA PRO A 87 -8.15 -2.58 -13.34
C PRO A 87 -8.02 -2.88 -11.85
N PHE A 88 -8.16 -1.85 -11.01
CA PHE A 88 -8.40 -2.04 -9.59
C PHE A 88 -9.85 -2.53 -9.42
N ARG A 89 -10.02 -3.61 -8.66
CA ARG A 89 -11.35 -4.03 -8.23
C ARG A 89 -11.77 -3.15 -7.05
N TYR A 90 -12.60 -2.15 -7.31
CA TYR A 90 -13.33 -1.44 -6.28
C TYR A 90 -14.47 -2.33 -5.75
N ASN A 91 -14.81 -2.20 -4.47
CA ASN A 91 -15.93 -2.92 -3.88
C ASN A 91 -17.24 -2.28 -4.35
N ASP A 92 -17.78 -2.76 -5.46
CA ASP A 92 -19.23 -2.73 -5.73
C ASP A 92 -19.89 -3.97 -5.10
#